data_AF-A0A8A0RNP9-F1
#
_entry.id   AF-A0A8A0RNP9-F1
#
_cell.length_a   1.000
_cell.length_b   1.000
_cell.length_c   1.000
_cell.angle_alpha   90.00
_cell.angle_beta   90.00
_cell.angle_gamma   90.00
#
_symmetry.space_group_name_H-M   'P 1'
#
loop_
_entity.id
_entity.type
_entity.pdbx_description
1 polymer ?
#
loop_
_entity_poly.entity_id
_entity_poly.type
_entity_poly.pdbx_seq_one_letter_code
_entity_poly.pdbx_strand_id
1 'polypeptide(L)'
;MKNFDLKHLIAAALIAAAYAVITIIFAPISYGPMQVRISEALTVLPYITPVAIPGLFVGCIISNIFGGYGIHDVVFGSLATLVAAYLTYKMPKRILAPLPPVIINGLVIGWMLHFLLNVPLFSTIMYVAVGEFIACYALGYPLLLILERFRSAGF
;
A
#
# COMPACT_ATOMS: atom_id res chain seq x y z
N MET A 1 -0.30 -4.05 -28.67
CA MET A 1 -0.07 -4.54 -27.30
C MET A 1 1.40 -4.31 -26.97
N LYS A 2 1.73 -3.41 -26.05
CA LYS A 2 3.13 -3.10 -25.71
C LYS A 2 3.66 -4.30 -24.94
N ASN A 3 4.64 -5.02 -25.48
CA ASN A 3 5.23 -6.20 -24.86
C ASN A 3 5.54 -5.90 -23.39
N PHE A 4 4.99 -6.68 -22.47
CA PHE A 4 5.45 -6.69 -21.08
C PHE A 4 6.90 -7.18 -21.13
N ASP A 5 7.83 -6.23 -21.18
CA ASP A 5 9.26 -6.50 -21.20
C ASP A 5 9.62 -7.23 -19.90
N LEU A 6 10.45 -8.28 -20.00
CA LEU A 6 10.85 -9.14 -18.89
C LEU A 6 11.34 -8.31 -17.68
N LYS A 7 12.00 -7.18 -17.94
CA LYS A 7 12.43 -6.22 -16.91
C LYS A 7 11.27 -5.67 -16.08
N HIS A 8 10.14 -5.34 -16.69
CA HIS A 8 8.96 -4.80 -16.00
C HIS A 8 8.30 -5.88 -15.14
N LEU A 9 8.25 -7.12 -15.64
CA LEU A 9 7.74 -8.26 -14.87
C LEU A 9 8.61 -8.52 -13.63
N ILE A 10 9.94 -8.54 -13.79
CA ILE A 10 10.89 -8.71 -12.68
C ILE A 10 10.72 -7.58 -11.65
N ALA A 11 10.62 -6.32 -12.11
CA ALA A 11 10.43 -5.18 -11.20
C ALA A 11 9.11 -5.29 -10.41
N ALA A 12 7.99 -5.63 -11.07
CA ALA A 12 6.72 -5.85 -10.38
C ALA A 12 6.80 -7.00 -9.36
N ALA A 13 7.46 -8.11 -9.71
CA ALA A 13 7.65 -9.25 -8.82
C ALA A 13 8.50 -8.90 -7.59
N LEU A 14 9.56 -8.10 -7.76
CA LEU A 14 10.38 -7.62 -6.64
C LEU A 14 9.60 -6.69 -5.71
N ILE A 15 8.77 -5.79 -6.26
CA ILE A 15 7.90 -4.93 -5.47
C ILE A 15 6.87 -5.76 -4.69
N ALA A 16 6.25 -6.74 -5.35
CA ALA A 16 5.30 -7.66 -4.71
C ALA A 16 5.95 -8.43 -3.56
N ALA A 17 7.14 -8.99 -3.80
CA ALA A 17 7.89 -9.73 -2.79
C ALA A 17 8.28 -8.84 -1.61
N ALA A 18 8.82 -7.64 -1.87
CA ALA A 18 9.17 -6.69 -0.81
C ALA A 18 7.95 -6.30 0.02
N TYR A 19 6.84 -5.96 -0.63
CA TYR A 19 5.60 -5.61 0.05
C TYR A 19 5.11 -6.78 0.93
N ALA A 20 5.05 -7.99 0.39
CA ALA A 20 4.58 -9.16 1.12
C ALA A 20 5.47 -9.49 2.33
N VAL A 21 6.79 -9.54 2.13
CA VAL A 21 7.76 -9.87 3.19
C VAL A 21 7.71 -8.85 4.32
N ILE A 22 7.70 -7.55 4.01
CA ILE A 22 7.61 -6.49 5.02
C ILE A 22 6.29 -6.64 5.80
N THR A 23 5.17 -6.85 5.11
CA THR A 23 3.87 -6.99 5.79
C THR A 23 3.84 -8.18 6.75
N ILE A 24 4.37 -9.33 6.31
CA ILE A 24 4.35 -10.59 7.05
C ILE A 24 5.31 -10.55 8.25
N ILE A 25 6.54 -10.04 8.08
CA ILE A 25 7.51 -9.93 9.17
C ILE A 25 6.98 -9.02 10.27
N PHE A 26 6.33 -7.92 9.90
CA PHE A 26 5.73 -6.98 10.83
C PHE A 26 4.25 -7.28 11.11
N ALA A 27 3.79 -8.54 10.93
CA ALA A 27 2.40 -8.93 11.10
C ALA A 27 1.72 -8.41 12.39
N PRO A 28 2.35 -8.43 13.59
CA PRO A 28 1.72 -7.90 14.81
C PRO A 28 1.34 -6.43 14.72
N ILE A 29 2.07 -5.65 13.93
CA ILE A 29 1.86 -4.22 13.73
C ILE A 29 0.98 -3.99 12.49
N SER A 30 1.22 -4.72 11.40
CA SER A 30 0.48 -4.65 10.13
C SER A 30 -0.99 -5.02 10.28
N TYR A 31 -1.31 -6.01 11.13
CA TYR A 31 -2.66 -6.53 11.33
C TYR A 31 -3.24 -6.17 12.70
N GLY A 32 -2.56 -5.30 13.45
CA GLY A 32 -3.02 -4.84 14.76
C GLY A 32 -4.16 -3.82 14.71
N PRO A 33 -4.56 -3.23 15.85
CA PRO A 33 -5.69 -2.31 15.92
C PRO A 33 -5.57 -1.05 15.05
N MET A 34 -4.36 -0.53 14.90
CA MET A 34 -4.04 0.64 14.05
C MET A 34 -3.69 0.23 12.61
N GLN A 35 -3.56 -1.06 12.33
CA GLN A 35 -3.08 -1.63 11.06
C GLN A 35 -1.92 -0.82 10.42
N VAL A 36 -0.86 -0.59 11.18
CA VAL A 36 0.28 0.19 10.66
C VAL A 36 1.08 -0.70 9.71
N ARG A 37 0.68 -0.71 8.45
CA ARG A 37 1.30 -1.55 7.44
C ARG A 37 2.53 -0.84 6.86
N ILE A 38 3.70 -1.19 7.38
CA ILE A 38 4.98 -0.57 6.95
C ILE A 38 5.22 -0.71 5.44
N SER A 39 4.74 -1.79 4.82
CA SER A 39 4.83 -2.01 3.38
C SER A 39 4.04 -1.00 2.55
N GLU A 40 3.07 -0.29 3.12
CA GLU A 40 2.35 0.80 2.45
C GLU A 40 3.27 1.99 2.13
N ALA A 41 4.46 2.07 2.74
CA ALA A 41 5.50 2.99 2.31
C ALA A 41 5.86 2.82 0.82
N LEU A 42 5.70 1.62 0.26
CA LEU A 42 5.95 1.31 -1.15
C LEU A 42 4.84 1.82 -2.09
N THR A 43 3.69 2.24 -1.57
CA THR A 43 2.59 2.76 -2.41
C THR A 43 2.85 4.14 -3.01
N VAL A 44 3.99 4.75 -2.70
CA VAL A 44 4.49 5.94 -3.42
C VAL A 44 5.14 5.59 -4.75
N LEU A 45 5.60 4.34 -4.94
CA LEU A 45 6.29 3.90 -6.16
C LEU A 45 5.46 4.07 -7.46
N PRO A 46 4.13 3.86 -7.47
CA PRO A 46 3.27 4.18 -8.59
C PRO A 46 3.42 5.60 -9.11
N TYR A 47 3.75 6.59 -8.26
CA TYR A 47 4.01 7.96 -8.72
C TYR A 47 5.22 8.05 -9.67
N ILE A 48 6.20 7.15 -9.52
CA ILE A 48 7.42 7.11 -10.33
C ILE A 48 7.25 6.19 -11.54
N THR A 49 6.68 5.01 -11.33
CA THR A 49 6.54 3.98 -12.36
C THR A 49 5.20 3.24 -12.28
N PRO A 50 4.47 3.09 -13.40
CA PRO A 50 3.19 2.37 -13.42
C PRO A 50 3.35 0.86 -13.16
N VAL A 51 4.56 0.31 -13.25
CA VAL A 51 4.87 -1.11 -12.95
C VAL A 51 4.62 -1.46 -11.49
N ALA A 52 4.71 -0.48 -10.60
CA ALA A 52 4.47 -0.69 -9.18
C ALA A 52 3.01 -1.05 -8.88
N ILE A 53 2.05 -0.62 -9.70
CA ILE A 53 0.61 -0.88 -9.48
C ILE A 53 0.31 -2.38 -9.40
N PRO A 54 0.61 -3.21 -10.42
CA PRO A 54 0.39 -4.66 -10.33
C PRO A 54 1.29 -5.33 -9.27
N GLY A 55 2.50 -4.81 -9.03
CA GLY A 55 3.39 -5.33 -7.99
C GLY A 55 2.80 -5.20 -6.59
N LEU A 56 2.31 -4.02 -6.23
CA LEU A 56 1.66 -3.75 -4.94
C LEU A 56 0.37 -4.55 -4.77
N PHE A 57 -0.43 -4.65 -5.84
CA PHE A 57 -1.66 -5.45 -5.82
C PHE A 57 -1.38 -6.92 -5.51
N VAL A 58 -0.44 -7.55 -6.21
CA VAL A 58 -0.07 -8.95 -5.98
C VAL A 58 0.59 -9.11 -4.60
N GLY A 59 1.43 -8.17 -4.19
CA GLY A 59 2.03 -8.15 -2.86
C GLY A 59 0.97 -8.13 -1.75
N CYS A 60 -0.07 -7.32 -1.91
CA CYS A 60 -1.19 -7.21 -0.97
C CYS A 60 -2.03 -8.49 -0.90
N ILE A 61 -2.31 -9.13 -2.06
CA ILE A 61 -2.97 -10.44 -2.08
C ILE A 61 -2.15 -11.44 -1.26
N ILE A 62 -0.85 -11.55 -1.56
CA ILE A 62 0.04 -12.50 -0.90
C ILE A 62 0.08 -12.22 0.60
N SER A 63 0.30 -10.97 1.03
CA SER A 63 0.38 -10.64 2.45
C SER A 63 -0.89 -10.99 3.20
N ASN A 64 -2.05 -10.64 2.64
CA ASN A 64 -3.33 -10.77 3.31
C ASN A 64 -3.78 -12.24 3.43
N ILE A 65 -3.28 -13.14 2.58
CA ILE A 65 -3.47 -14.60 2.77
C ILE A 65 -2.90 -15.04 4.13
N PHE A 66 -1.82 -14.41 4.59
CA PHE A 66 -1.19 -14.68 5.90
C PHE A 66 -1.70 -13.76 7.02
N GLY A 67 -2.63 -12.84 6.75
CA GLY A 67 -3.05 -11.78 7.67
C GLY A 67 -4.13 -12.19 8.70
N GLY A 68 -4.76 -13.35 8.54
CA GLY A 68 -5.71 -13.90 9.52
C GLY A 68 -7.14 -13.31 9.48
N TYR A 69 -7.38 -12.22 8.74
CA TYR A 69 -8.73 -11.64 8.55
C TYR A 69 -9.57 -12.33 7.45
N GLY A 70 -9.10 -13.46 6.95
CA GLY A 70 -9.80 -14.29 5.97
C GLY A 70 -9.90 -13.68 4.58
N ILE A 71 -10.82 -14.19 3.77
CA ILE A 71 -10.97 -13.80 2.36
C ILE A 71 -11.37 -12.34 2.18
N HIS A 72 -12.02 -11.74 3.17
CA HIS A 72 -12.44 -10.35 3.13
C HIS A 72 -11.25 -9.41 2.99
N ASP A 73 -10.20 -9.59 3.78
CA ASP A 73 -9.01 -8.75 3.72
C ASP A 73 -8.22 -8.98 2.43
N VAL A 74 -8.14 -10.23 1.95
CA VAL A 74 -7.51 -10.53 0.65
C VAL A 74 -8.19 -9.79 -0.49
N VAL A 75 -9.54 -9.76 -0.51
CA VAL A 75 -10.28 -9.12 -1.61
C VAL A 75 -10.32 -7.60 -1.42
N PHE A 76 -10.85 -7.11 -0.28
CA PHE A 76 -11.05 -5.69 -0.06
C PHE A 76 -9.73 -4.94 0.12
N GLY A 77 -8.76 -5.51 0.83
CA GLY A 77 -7.44 -4.90 0.98
C GLY A 77 -6.70 -4.80 -0.34
N SER A 78 -6.68 -5.86 -1.16
CA SER A 78 -5.99 -5.80 -2.45
C SER A 78 -6.67 -4.83 -3.40
N LEU A 79 -8.00 -4.78 -3.44
CA LEU A 79 -8.74 -3.80 -4.25
C LEU A 79 -8.50 -2.36 -3.76
N ALA A 80 -8.46 -2.14 -2.45
CA ALA A 80 -8.13 -0.85 -1.84
C ALA A 80 -6.73 -0.40 -2.27
N THR A 81 -5.72 -1.27 -2.13
CA THR A 81 -4.35 -0.99 -2.57
C THR A 81 -4.27 -0.73 -4.08
N LEU A 82 -5.01 -1.47 -4.91
CA LEU A 82 -5.03 -1.26 -6.36
C LEU A 82 -5.59 0.12 -6.74
N VAL A 83 -6.71 0.51 -6.14
CA VAL A 83 -7.34 1.82 -6.35
C VAL A 83 -6.40 2.93 -5.83
N ALA A 84 -5.84 2.77 -4.63
CA ALA A 84 -4.88 3.69 -4.06
C ALA A 84 -3.67 3.87 -4.97
N ALA A 85 -3.04 2.78 -5.42
CA ALA A 85 -1.89 2.82 -6.31
C ALA A 85 -2.18 3.51 -7.65
N TYR A 86 -3.37 3.26 -8.23
CA TYR A 86 -3.80 3.94 -9.44
C TYR A 86 -4.01 5.44 -9.24
N LEU A 87 -4.61 5.84 -8.11
CA LEU A 87 -4.78 7.24 -7.76
C LEU A 87 -3.43 7.92 -7.51
N THR A 88 -2.51 7.24 -6.82
CA THR A 88 -1.14 7.72 -6.58
C THR A 88 -0.38 7.98 -7.88
N TYR A 89 -0.50 7.09 -8.87
CA TYR A 89 0.07 7.29 -10.21
C TYR A 89 -0.44 8.55 -10.90
N LYS A 90 -1.67 8.99 -10.60
CA LYS A 90 -2.28 10.19 -11.18
C LYS A 90 -2.06 11.46 -10.37
N MET A 91 -1.38 11.40 -9.23
CA MET A 91 -1.23 12.58 -8.37
C MET A 91 -0.39 13.67 -9.06
N PRO A 92 -0.82 14.95 -9.00
CA PRO A 92 -0.13 16.05 -9.68
C PRO A 92 1.10 16.55 -8.91
N LYS A 93 1.21 16.22 -7.63
CA LYS A 93 2.29 16.65 -6.74
C LYS A 93 2.76 15.48 -5.89
N ARG A 94 4.08 15.34 -5.74
CA ARG A 94 4.71 14.32 -4.89
C ARG A 94 4.22 14.29 -3.44
N ILE A 95 3.85 15.44 -2.87
CA ILE A 95 3.33 15.51 -1.49
C ILE A 95 1.93 14.90 -1.33
N LEU A 96 1.21 14.75 -2.44
CA LEU A 96 -0.10 14.10 -2.50
C LEU A 96 0.02 12.61 -2.81
N ALA A 97 1.18 12.12 -3.24
CA ALA A 97 1.38 10.70 -3.58
C ALA A 97 1.05 9.73 -2.41
N PRO A 98 1.37 10.05 -1.14
CA PRO A 98 1.01 9.18 -0.02
C PRO A 98 -0.45 9.37 0.45
N LEU A 99 -1.22 10.31 -0.11
CA LEU A 99 -2.57 10.61 0.37
C LEU A 99 -3.63 9.56 -0.05
N PRO A 100 -3.67 9.09 -1.32
CA PRO A 100 -4.61 8.06 -1.73
C PRO A 100 -4.62 6.79 -0.86
N PRO A 101 -3.47 6.14 -0.53
CA PRO A 101 -3.48 4.93 0.30
C PRO A 101 -4.06 5.21 1.69
N VAL A 102 -3.71 6.35 2.31
CA VAL A 102 -4.24 6.73 3.64
C VAL A 102 -5.77 6.83 3.64
N ILE A 103 -6.35 7.50 2.64
CA ILE A 103 -7.79 7.69 2.56
C ILE A 103 -8.49 6.37 2.22
N ILE A 104 -7.99 5.65 1.21
CA ILE A 104 -8.65 4.46 0.70
C ILE A 104 -8.56 3.31 1.71
N ASN A 105 -7.39 3.04 2.27
CA ASN A 105 -7.23 2.00 3.29
C ASN A 105 -7.98 2.38 4.57
N GLY A 106 -7.89 3.64 5.02
CA GLY A 106 -8.65 4.12 6.17
C GLY A 106 -10.16 3.86 6.06
N LEU A 107 -10.75 4.16 4.89
CA LEU A 107 -12.18 3.96 4.64
C LEU A 107 -12.53 2.48 4.43
N VAL A 108 -11.84 1.78 3.52
CA VAL A 108 -12.19 0.41 3.12
C VAL A 108 -11.87 -0.59 4.22
N ILE A 109 -10.66 -0.53 4.80
CA ILE A 109 -10.25 -1.43 5.85
C ILE A 109 -10.91 -1.07 7.18
N GLY A 110 -11.06 0.22 7.48
CA GLY A 110 -11.81 0.66 8.66
C GLY A 110 -13.27 0.19 8.64
N TRP A 111 -13.92 0.27 7.47
CA TRP A 111 -15.25 -0.31 7.25
C TRP A 111 -15.23 -1.83 7.39
N MET A 112 -14.29 -2.53 6.73
CA MET A 112 -14.18 -3.99 6.83
C MET A 112 -14.04 -4.46 8.29
N LEU A 113 -13.18 -3.82 9.09
CA LEU A 113 -12.98 -4.15 10.49
C LEU A 113 -14.23 -3.89 11.35
N HIS A 114 -14.98 -2.81 11.08
CA HIS A 114 -16.27 -2.58 11.72
C HIS A 114 -17.21 -3.76 11.49
N PHE A 115 -17.33 -4.22 10.24
CA PHE A 115 -18.20 -5.36 9.89
C PHE A 115 -17.72 -6.68 10.52
N LEU A 116 -16.40 -6.92 10.57
CA LEU A 116 -15.85 -8.18 11.05
C LEU A 116 -15.81 -8.28 12.57
N LEU A 117 -15.50 -7.18 13.27
CA LEU A 117 -15.24 -7.15 14.71
C LEU A 117 -16.33 -6.44 15.52
N ASN A 118 -17.37 -5.89 14.88
CA ASN A 118 -18.42 -5.10 15.52
C ASN A 118 -17.89 -3.92 16.38
N VAL A 119 -16.81 -3.29 15.93
CA VAL A 119 -16.15 -2.14 16.59
C VAL A 119 -16.68 -0.80 16.07
N PRO A 120 -16.61 0.32 16.80
CA PRO A 120 -17.16 1.60 16.33
C PRO A 120 -16.54 2.11 15.02
N LEU A 121 -17.34 2.23 13.96
CA LEU A 121 -16.90 2.55 12.60
C LEU A 121 -16.00 3.80 12.52
N PHE A 122 -16.47 4.93 13.05
CA PHE A 122 -15.74 6.19 12.93
C PHE A 122 -14.39 6.14 13.65
N SER A 123 -14.34 5.54 14.83
CA SER A 123 -13.10 5.33 15.56
C SER A 123 -12.16 4.43 14.78
N THR A 124 -12.62 3.29 14.28
CA THR A 124 -11.79 2.35 13.53
C THR A 124 -11.21 2.96 12.25
N ILE A 125 -12.02 3.71 11.49
CA ILE A 125 -11.54 4.45 10.30
C ILE A 125 -10.43 5.41 10.69
N MET A 126 -10.59 6.17 11.77
CA MET A 126 -9.57 7.13 12.23
C MET A 126 -8.30 6.43 12.70
N TYR A 127 -8.41 5.32 13.43
CA TYR A 127 -7.25 4.55 13.89
C TYR A 127 -6.44 4.00 12.71
N VAL A 128 -7.12 3.36 11.75
CA VAL A 128 -6.46 2.85 10.53
C VAL A 128 -5.87 3.99 9.71
N ALA A 129 -6.61 5.08 9.49
CA ALA A 129 -6.12 6.23 8.74
C ALA A 129 -4.86 6.86 9.38
N VAL A 130 -4.79 6.93 10.72
CA VAL A 130 -3.58 7.41 11.40
C VAL A 130 -2.43 6.43 11.21
N GLY A 131 -2.67 5.12 11.29
CA GLY A 131 -1.63 4.12 11.07
C GLY A 131 -1.06 4.16 9.65
N GLU A 132 -1.95 4.25 8.67
CA GLU A 132 -1.61 4.43 7.26
C GLU A 132 -0.89 5.76 7.02
N PHE A 133 -1.32 6.84 7.67
CA PHE A 133 -0.65 8.14 7.59
C PHE A 133 0.79 8.04 8.06
N ILE A 134 1.03 7.35 9.19
CA ILE A 134 2.39 7.11 9.69
C ILE A 134 3.20 6.30 8.67
N ALA A 135 2.68 5.18 8.16
CA ALA A 135 3.41 4.36 7.19
C ALA A 135 3.73 5.13 5.89
N CYS A 136 2.73 5.82 5.34
CA CYS A 136 2.82 6.50 4.05
C CYS A 136 3.62 7.80 4.11
N TYR A 137 3.39 8.64 5.13
CA TYR A 137 4.07 9.94 5.24
C TYR A 137 5.39 9.89 6.02
N ALA A 138 5.51 9.06 7.06
CA ALA A 138 6.77 8.98 7.82
C ALA A 138 7.82 8.13 7.09
N LEU A 139 7.42 7.11 6.32
CA LEU A 139 8.35 6.23 5.59
C LEU A 139 8.25 6.39 4.07
N GLY A 140 7.04 6.38 3.51
CA GLY A 140 6.83 6.48 2.06
C GLY A 140 7.29 7.81 1.46
N TYR A 141 6.95 8.95 2.09
CA TYR A 141 7.33 10.26 1.56
C TYR A 141 8.86 10.49 1.53
N PRO A 142 9.64 10.19 2.59
CA PRO A 142 11.10 10.21 2.51
C PRO A 142 11.66 9.28 1.44
N LEU A 143 11.11 8.07 1.30
CA LEU A 143 11.50 7.13 0.25
C LEU A 143 11.28 7.75 -1.14
N LEU A 144 10.14 8.39 -1.38
CA LEU A 144 9.83 9.07 -2.63
C LEU A 144 10.85 10.18 -2.94
N LEU A 145 11.20 11.01 -1.95
CA LEU A 145 12.19 12.08 -2.14
C LEU A 145 13.57 11.54 -2.49
N ILE A 146 13.98 10.44 -1.85
CA ILE A 146 15.26 9.78 -2.13
C ILE A 146 15.28 9.22 -3.55
N LEU A 147 14.21 8.52 -3.97
CA LEU A 147 14.10 7.94 -5.30
C LEU A 147 14.05 9.00 -6.41
N GLU A 148 13.32 10.10 -6.21
CA GLU A 148 13.33 11.23 -7.14
C GLU A 148 14.73 11.82 -7.28
N ARG A 149 15.48 11.94 -6.18
CA ARG A 149 16.85 12.46 -6.21
C ARG A 149 17.78 11.57 -7.03
N PHE A 150 17.70 10.24 -6.87
CA PHE A 150 18.50 9.30 -7.67
C PHE A 150 18.14 9.35 -9.15
N ARG A 151 16.84 9.43 -9.46
CA ARG A 151 16.35 9.56 -10.84
C ARG A 151 16.84 10.85 -11.49
N SER A 152 16.81 11.98 -10.77
CA SER A 152 17.35 13.25 -11.26
C SER A 152 18.87 13.24 -11.44
N ALA A 153 19.59 12.42 -10.68
CA ALA A 153 21.03 12.24 -10.79
C ALA A 153 21.45 11.32 -11.96
N GLY A 154 20.50 10.76 -12.72
CA GLY A 154 20.78 9.96 -13.92
C GLY A 154 21.18 8.51 -13.66
N PHE A 155 20.86 7.97 -12.47
CA PHE A 155 20.96 6.54 -12.16
C PHE A 155 19.67 5.79 -12.51
#